data_AF-A0A6N9VGJ7-F1
#
_entry.id   AF-A0A6N9VGJ7-F1
#
_cell.length_a   1.000
_cell.length_b   1.000
_cell.length_c   1.000
_cell.angle_alpha   90.00
_cell.angle_beta   90.00
_cell.angle_gamma   90.00
#
_symmetry.space_group_name_H-M   'P 1'
#
loop_
_entity.id
_entity.type
_entity.pdbx_description
1 polymer ?
#
loop_
_entity_poly.entity_id
_entity_poly.type
_entity_poly.pdbx_seq_one_letter_code
_entity_poly.pdbx_strand_id
1 'polypeptide(L)' 'MAPARGTTVLPGGFIDGDEDWRHAVVRELREETGVLAGPADVTLADAMSSGDGHLLLFGLLPERPAAS' A
#
# COMPACT_ATOMS: atom_id res chain seq x y z
N MET A 1 0.65 12.62 -12.97
CA MET A 1 1.71 12.03 -13.81
C MET A 1 1.58 10.52 -13.67
N ALA A 2 1.50 9.76 -14.76
CA ALA A 2 1.45 8.29 -14.66
C ALA A 2 2.87 7.75 -14.40
N PRO A 3 3.17 7.05 -13.29
CA PRO A 3 4.52 6.57 -13.03
C PRO A 3 4.85 5.33 -13.87
N ALA A 4 6.14 5.24 -14.25
CA ALA A 4 6.90 4.06 -14.66
C ALA A 4 6.14 2.95 -15.43
N ARG A 5 5.82 3.19 -16.71
CA ARG A 5 5.35 2.13 -17.61
C ARG A 5 6.44 1.06 -17.77
N GLY A 6 6.14 -0.18 -17.36
CA GLY A 6 7.00 -1.35 -17.58
C GLY A 6 7.85 -1.79 -16.39
N THR A 7 7.71 -1.17 -15.21
CA THR A 7 8.34 -1.65 -13.98
C THR A 7 7.30 -2.17 -13.00
N THR A 8 7.55 -3.31 -12.37
CA THR A 8 6.73 -3.78 -11.24
C THR A 8 7.04 -2.93 -10.03
N VAL A 9 6.03 -2.19 -9.56
CA VAL A 9 6.08 -1.42 -8.31
C VAL A 9 5.07 -2.00 -7.33
N LEU A 10 5.32 -1.80 -6.04
CA LEU A 10 4.31 -2.09 -5.03
C LEU A 10 3.15 -1.10 -5.19
N PRO A 11 1.89 -1.53 -4.93
CA PRO A 11 0.79 -0.60 -4.89
C PRO A 11 0.96 0.39 -3.74
N GLY A 12 0.59 1.64 -3.97
CA GLY A 12 0.69 2.63 -2.92
C GLY A 12 0.40 4.06 -3.37
N GLY A 13 0.20 4.91 -2.39
CA GLY A 13 -0.10 6.32 -2.56
C GLY A 13 -0.06 7.05 -1.24
N PHE A 14 -0.64 8.25 -1.21
CA PHE A 14 -0.66 9.08 -0.01
C PHE A 14 -1.78 8.66 0.93
N ILE A 15 -1.56 8.92 2.22
CA ILE A 15 -2.58 8.80 3.26
C ILE A 15 -3.38 10.11 3.25
N ASP A 16 -4.72 10.01 3.22
CA ASP A 16 -5.58 11.19 3.32
C ASP A 16 -5.59 11.76 4.76
N GLY A 17 -5.96 13.03 4.92
CA GLY A 17 -5.70 13.79 6.15
C GLY A 17 -6.28 13.19 7.44
N ASP A 18 -7.44 12.55 7.38
CA ASP A 18 -8.12 11.88 8.50
C ASP A 18 -8.10 10.35 8.39
N GLU A 19 -7.32 9.81 7.45
CA GLU A 19 -7.25 8.38 7.16
C GLU A 19 -6.19 7.69 8.04
N ASP A 20 -6.57 6.57 8.67
CA ASP A 20 -5.59 5.68 9.30
C ASP A 20 -4.75 5.00 8.21
N TRP A 21 -3.44 4.94 8.39
CA TRP A 21 -2.52 4.42 7.38
C TRP A 21 -2.86 2.99 6.90
N ARG A 22 -3.50 2.15 7.73
CA ARG A 22 -3.94 0.81 7.32
C ARG A 22 -5.11 0.86 6.33
N HIS A 23 -5.97 1.87 6.45
CA HIS A 23 -7.03 2.12 5.48
C HIS A 23 -6.42 2.56 4.14
N ALA A 24 -5.41 3.43 4.17
CA ALA A 24 -4.70 3.85 2.96
C ALA A 24 -4.07 2.64 2.24
N VAL A 25 -3.39 1.74 2.96
CA VAL A 25 -2.81 0.51 2.39
C VAL A 25 -3.87 -0.34 1.66
N VAL A 26 -5.03 -0.56 2.29
CA VAL A 26 -6.11 -1.37 1.71
C VAL A 26 -6.78 -0.66 0.53
N ARG A 27 -6.96 0.66 0.63
CA ARG A 27 -7.53 1.49 -0.44
C ARG A 27 -6.67 1.43 -1.70
N GLU A 28 -5.38 1.74 -1.58
CA GLU A 28 -4.43 1.73 -2.70
C GLU A 28 -4.31 0.33 -3.33
N LEU A 29 -4.18 -0.71 -2.49
CA LEU A 29 -4.16 -2.09 -2.98
C LEU A 29 -5.40 -2.42 -3.83
N ARG A 30 -6.58 -2.03 -3.35
CA ARG A 30 -7.84 -2.29 -4.07
C ARG A 30 -7.92 -1.48 -5.36
N GLU A 31 -7.56 -0.20 -5.33
CA GLU A 31 -7.66 0.70 -6.49
C GLU A 31 -6.71 0.26 -7.62
N GLU A 32 -5.49 -0.17 -7.29
CA GLU A 32 -4.48 -0.52 -8.29
C GLU A 32 -4.49 -1.99 -8.72
N THR A 33 -4.95 -2.90 -7.87
CA THR A 33 -4.89 -4.35 -8.15
C THR A 33 -6.24 -5.08 -8.11
N GLY A 34 -7.27 -4.47 -7.51
CA GLY A 34 -8.55 -5.12 -7.26
C GLY A 34 -8.57 -6.11 -6.09
N VAL A 35 -7.44 -6.34 -5.41
CA VAL A 35 -7.37 -7.24 -4.25
C VAL A 35 -8.08 -6.63 -3.04
N LEU A 36 -8.99 -7.39 -2.45
CA LEU A 36 -9.73 -6.99 -1.23
C LEU A 36 -9.05 -7.51 0.03
N ALA A 37 -8.93 -6.66 1.05
CA ALA A 37 -8.40 -6.96 2.37
C ALA A 37 -9.07 -6.10 3.46
N GLY A 38 -8.94 -6.46 4.73
CA GLY A 38 -9.39 -5.66 5.86
C GLY A 38 -8.25 -4.80 6.44
N PRO A 39 -8.50 -3.54 6.85
CA PRO A 39 -7.47 -2.71 7.50
C PRO A 39 -6.90 -3.34 8.78
N ALA A 40 -7.69 -4.13 9.50
CA ALA A 40 -7.25 -4.85 10.70
C ALA A 40 -6.23 -5.97 10.40
N ASP A 41 -6.16 -6.44 9.15
CA ASP A 41 -5.23 -7.48 8.71
C ASP A 41 -3.85 -6.92 8.35
N VAL A 42 -3.72 -5.59 8.24
CA VAL A 42 -2.48 -4.92 7.88
C VAL A 42 -1.55 -4.86 9.09
N THR A 43 -0.38 -5.46 8.93
CA THR A 43 0.75 -5.34 9.87
C THR A 43 1.82 -4.42 9.30
N LEU A 44 2.55 -3.70 10.16
CA LEU A 44 3.65 -2.85 9.72
C LEU A 44 4.83 -3.74 9.32
N ALA A 45 5.22 -3.70 8.05
CA ALA A 45 6.41 -4.37 7.55
C ALA A 45 7.67 -3.53 7.82
N ASP A 46 7.62 -2.24 7.46
CA ASP A 46 8.71 -1.29 7.66
C ASP A 46 8.20 0.16 7.61
N ALA A 47 8.99 1.08 8.17
CA ALA A 47 8.77 2.52 8.10
C ALA A 47 10.08 3.25 7.79
N MET A 48 10.07 4.12 6.78
CA MET A 48 11.27 4.78 6.30
C MET A 48 11.02 6.25 5.99
N SER A 49 11.96 7.13 6.35
CA SER A 49 11.95 8.50 5.85
C SER A 49 12.51 8.53 4.44
N SER A 50 11.79 9.15 3.51
CA SER A 50 12.29 9.43 2.18
C SER A 50 13.11 10.72 2.15
N GLY A 51 14.03 10.84 1.19
CA GLY A 51 14.90 12.01 1.07
C GLY A 51 14.17 13.33 0.72
N ASP A 52 12.91 13.24 0.29
CA ASP A 52 12.02 14.35 -0.05
C ASP A 52 11.05 14.73 1.08
N GLY A 53 11.22 14.17 2.29
CA GLY A 53 10.49 14.60 3.48
C GLY A 53 9.16 13.89 3.74
N HIS A 54 8.94 12.73 3.12
CA HIS A 54 7.79 11.87 3.39
C HIS A 54 8.16 10.73 4.35
N LEU A 55 7.17 10.23 5.08
CA LEU A 55 7.26 8.97 5.81
C LEU A 55 6.59 7.89 4.95
N LEU A 56 7.37 6.89 4.53
CA LEU A 56 6.88 5.71 3.84
C LEU A 56 6.50 4.67 4.88
N LEU A 57 5.28 4.14 4.77
CA LEU A 57 4.77 3.04 5.59
C LEU A 57 4.49 1.85 4.67
N PHE A 58 5.11 0.71 4.95
CA PHE A 58 4.90 -0.52 4.19
C PHE A 58 4.00 -1.46 5.00
N GLY A 59 2.84 -1.77 4.44
CA GLY A 59 1.89 -2.72 5.04
C GLY A 59 2.10 -4.14 4.50
N LEU A 60 2.09 -5.14 5.38
CA LEU A 60 2.03 -6.55 5.02
C LEU A 60 0.65 -7.11 5.33
N LEU A 61 0.10 -7.85 4.37
CA LEU A 61 -1.17 -8.56 4.46
C LEU A 61 -0.94 -10.07 4.59
N PRO A 62 -1.93 -10.83 5.10
CA PRO A 62 -1.85 -12.28 5.17
C PRO A 62 -1.59 -12.90 3.78
N GLU A 63 -0.79 -13.96 3.76
CA GLU A 63 -0.55 -14.73 2.55
C GLU A 63 -1.85 -15.31 1.98
N ARG A 64 -1.97 -15.32 0.65
CA ARG A 64 -3.11 -15.88 -0.07
C ARG A 64 -2.61 -16.80 -1.18
N PRO A 65 -3.33 -17.90 -1.49
CA PRO A 65 -3.02 -18.70 -2.66
C PRO A 65 -3.04 -17.85 -3.93
N ALA A 66 -2.06 -18.04 -4.82
CA ALA A 66 -2.07 -17.41 -6.13
C ALA A 66 -3.28 -17.93 -6.93
N ALA A 67 -4.00 -17.02 -7.59
CA ALA A 67 -5.02 -17.42 -8.55
C ALA A 67 -4.32 -18.16 -9.71
N SER A 68 -4.82 -19.35 -10.05
CA SER A 68 -4.32 -20.19 -11.14
C SER A 68 -4.63 -19.60 -12.51
#